data_AF-N9LIJ6-F1
#
_entry.id   AF-N9LIJ6-F1
#
_cell.length_a   1.000
_cell.length_b   1.000
_cell.length_c   1.000
_cell.angle_alpha   90.00
_cell.angle_beta   90.00
_cell.angle_gamma   90.00
#
_symmetry.space_group_name_H-M   'P 1'
#
loop_
_entity.id
_entity.type
_entity.pdbx_description
1 polymer ?
#
loop_
_entity_poly.entity_id
_entity_poly.type
_entity_poly.pdbx_seq_one_letter_code
_entity_poly.pdbx_strand_id
1 'polypeptide(L)'
;MSEALINRLVEFAESGNQQKIILNGNSYQGWIMEISDDALLISTGFSDKVGKDFWLKFEDLTQAELYYWDTRPNEWVPFKL
;
A
#
# COMPACT_ATOMS: atom_id res chain seq x y z
N MET A 1 8.67 -10.39 -13.58
CA MET A 1 7.71 -9.28 -13.44
C MET A 1 8.39 -8.00 -13.91
N SER A 2 7.65 -7.01 -14.41
CA SER A 2 8.25 -5.81 -15.04
C SER A 2 8.71 -4.81 -13.99
N GLU A 3 9.93 -4.29 -14.10
CA GLU A 3 10.50 -3.19 -13.28
C GLU A 3 9.55 -1.98 -13.14
N ALA A 4 8.69 -1.78 -14.14
CA ALA A 4 7.63 -0.78 -14.13
C ALA A 4 6.66 -0.89 -12.93
N LEU A 5 6.28 -2.11 -12.53
CA LEU A 5 5.36 -2.31 -11.40
C LEU A 5 6.01 -1.94 -10.07
N ILE A 6 7.27 -2.31 -9.89
CA ILE A 6 8.04 -1.96 -8.69
C ILE A 6 8.15 -0.44 -8.57
N ASN A 7 8.49 0.25 -9.66
CA ASN A 7 8.54 1.71 -9.68
C ASN A 7 7.19 2.34 -9.30
N ARG A 8 6.07 1.80 -9.81
CA ARG A 8 4.72 2.25 -9.44
C ARG A 8 4.42 2.06 -7.96
N LEU A 9 4.84 0.94 -7.37
CA LEU A 9 4.65 0.66 -5.96
C LEU A 9 5.53 1.55 -5.08
N VAL A 10 6.72 1.90 -5.54
CA VAL A 10 7.59 2.90 -4.89
C VAL A 10 6.91 4.27 -4.92
N GLU A 11 6.41 4.71 -6.09
CA GLU A 11 5.63 5.96 -6.20
C GLU A 11 4.43 5.96 -5.23
N PHE A 12 3.74 4.82 -5.09
CA PHE A 12 2.63 4.67 -4.15
C PHE A 12 3.07 4.78 -2.68
N ALA A 13 4.19 4.15 -2.32
CA ALA A 13 4.76 4.21 -0.98
C ALA A 13 5.18 5.63 -0.59
N GLU A 14 5.69 6.40 -1.55
CA GLU A 14 6.09 7.80 -1.37
C GLU A 14 4.90 8.78 -1.50
N SER A 15 3.72 8.30 -1.89
CA SER A 15 2.52 9.13 -2.05
C SER A 15 1.79 9.31 -0.73
N GLY A 16 1.50 10.57 -0.39
CA GLY A 16 0.73 10.91 0.80
C GLY A 16 1.45 10.63 2.12
N ASN A 17 0.69 10.60 3.21
CA ASN A 17 1.23 10.31 4.56
C ASN A 17 0.88 8.90 5.06
N GLN A 18 -0.09 8.24 4.41
CA GLN A 18 -0.53 6.90 4.78
C GLN A 18 -1.06 6.18 3.55
N GLN A 19 -0.85 4.87 3.48
CA GLN A 19 -1.33 4.02 2.41
C GLN A 19 -2.45 3.13 2.90
N LYS A 20 -3.36 2.79 1.99
CA LYS A 20 -4.46 1.89 2.21
C LYS A 20 -4.62 0.98 0.99
N ILE A 21 -4.72 -0.31 1.26
CA ILE A 21 -4.84 -1.36 0.25
C ILE A 21 -6.09 -2.16 0.57
N ILE A 22 -7.03 -2.22 -0.35
CA ILE A 22 -8.22 -3.07 -0.23
C ILE A 22 -8.01 -4.29 -1.12
N LEU A 23 -7.88 -5.46 -0.50
CA LEU A 23 -7.67 -6.73 -1.18
C LEU A 23 -8.64 -7.77 -0.63
N ASN A 24 -9.44 -8.39 -1.50
CA ASN A 24 -10.42 -9.42 -1.11
C ASN A 24 -11.36 -8.97 0.03
N GLY A 25 -11.72 -7.68 0.06
CA GLY A 25 -12.54 -7.09 1.12
C GLY A 25 -11.81 -6.79 2.43
N ASN A 26 -10.52 -7.16 2.56
CA ASN A 26 -9.69 -6.77 3.68
C ASN A 26 -9.06 -5.40 3.40
N SER A 27 -9.11 -4.52 4.39
CA SER A 27 -8.48 -3.20 4.33
C SER A 27 -7.19 -3.20 5.14
N TYR A 28 -6.06 -3.12 4.46
CA TYR A 28 -4.74 -2.92 5.05
C TYR A 28 -4.40 -1.44 5.00
N GLN A 29 -4.41 -0.77 6.14
CA GLN A 29 -4.09 0.66 6.23
C GLN A 29 -2.87 0.86 7.10
N GLY A 30 -1.85 1.55 6.58
CA GLY A 30 -0.55 1.62 7.22
C GLY A 30 0.50 2.34 6.39
N TRP A 31 1.76 2.02 6.66
CA TRP A 31 2.91 2.50 5.89
C TRP A 31 3.54 1.34 5.14
N ILE A 32 3.96 1.61 3.92
CA ILE A 32 4.77 0.67 3.16
C ILE A 32 6.18 0.68 3.76
N MET A 33 6.60 -0.44 4.33
CA MET A 33 7.89 -0.56 5.00
C MET A 33 8.97 -1.08 4.06
N GLU A 34 8.60 -1.99 3.17
CA GLU A 34 9.52 -2.65 2.24
C GLU A 34 8.78 -3.05 0.96
N ILE A 35 9.49 -3.02 -0.17
CA ILE A 35 9.03 -3.54 -1.46
C ILE A 35 10.13 -4.47 -1.95
N SER A 36 9.86 -5.77 -1.95
CA SER A 36 10.78 -6.80 -2.44
C SER A 36 10.53 -7.09 -3.93
N ASP A 37 11.18 -8.12 -4.47
CA ASP A 37 11.00 -8.52 -5.88
C ASP A 37 9.60 -9.11 -6.19
N ASP A 38 8.89 -9.68 -5.20
CA ASP A 38 7.57 -10.33 -5.43
C ASP A 38 6.42 -9.80 -4.56
N ALA A 39 6.73 -9.04 -3.51
CA ALA A 39 5.74 -8.63 -2.52
C ALA A 39 6.04 -7.26 -1.91
N LEU A 40 4.98 -6.65 -1.39
CA LEU A 40 5.01 -5.39 -0.66
C LEU A 40 4.69 -5.64 0.81
N LEU A 41 5.47 -5.04 1.70
CA LEU A 41 5.25 -5.07 3.13
C LEU A 41 4.51 -3.81 3.58
N ILE A 42 3.32 -3.98 4.13
CA ILE A 42 2.56 -2.90 4.78
C ILE A 42 2.48 -3.15 6.28
N SER A 43 2.85 -2.13 7.07
CA SER A 43 2.73 -2.17 8.53
C SER A 43 1.50 -1.38 8.97
N THR A 44 0.49 -2.08 9.50
CA THR A 44 -0.82 -1.49 9.84
C THR A 44 -0.87 -0.93 11.27
N GLY A 45 0.19 -0.24 11.69
CA GLY A 45 0.41 0.22 13.08
C GLY A 45 -0.49 1.37 13.57
N PHE A 46 -1.61 1.67 12.91
CA PHE A 46 -2.39 2.87 13.22
C PHE A 46 -3.30 2.75 14.45
N SER A 47 -3.70 1.54 14.88
CA SER A 47 -4.75 1.42 15.92
C SER A 47 -4.56 0.33 16.98
N ASP A 48 -3.68 -0.64 16.76
CA ASP A 48 -3.39 -1.69 17.74
C ASP A 48 -1.98 -1.44 18.26
N LYS A 49 -1.75 -1.51 19.58
CA LYS A 49 -0.42 -1.28 20.20
C LYS A 49 0.67 -2.26 19.71
N VAL A 50 0.31 -3.15 18.79
CA VAL A 50 1.17 -4.06 18.03
C VAL A 50 0.92 -3.80 16.54
N GLY A 51 1.81 -3.05 15.90
CA GLY A 51 1.84 -2.98 14.44
C GLY A 51 1.97 -4.39 13.87
N LYS A 52 1.08 -4.75 12.94
CA LYS A 52 1.15 -6.01 12.21
C LYS A 52 1.68 -5.74 10.82
N ASP A 53 2.69 -6.50 10.45
CA ASP A 53 3.30 -6.42 9.15
C ASP A 53 2.67 -7.48 8.23
N PHE A 54 2.18 -7.04 7.08
CA PHE A 54 1.53 -7.89 6.10
C PHE A 54 2.31 -7.84 4.79
N TRP A 55 2.72 -9.03 4.34
CA TRP A 55 3.27 -9.23 3.01
C TRP A 55 2.13 -9.45 2.02
N LEU A 56 2.00 -8.55 1.06
CA LEU A 56 1.02 -8.60 -0.02
C LEU A 56 1.75 -8.88 -1.33
N LYS A 57 1.45 -10.00 -1.98
CA LYS A 57 2.08 -10.36 -3.24
C LYS A 57 1.65 -9.40 -4.35
N PHE A 58 2.55 -9.13 -5.28
CA PHE A 58 2.26 -8.26 -6.42
C PHE A 58 1.13 -8.79 -7.30
N GLU A 59 1.03 -10.11 -7.43
CA GLU A 59 -0.08 -10.76 -8.13
C GLU A 59 -1.44 -10.36 -7.55
N ASP A 60 -1.56 -10.34 -6.21
CA ASP A 60 -2.77 -9.91 -5.51
C ASP A 60 -2.98 -8.39 -5.63
N LEU A 61 -1.89 -7.59 -5.58
CA LEU A 61 -1.98 -6.13 -5.70
C LEU A 61 -2.53 -5.66 -7.05
N THR A 62 -2.33 -6.42 -8.14
CA THR A 62 -2.93 -6.09 -9.44
C THR A 62 -4.46 -6.09 -9.42
N GLN A 63 -5.07 -6.80 -8.46
CA GLN A 63 -6.52 -6.87 -8.26
C GLN A 63 -6.98 -6.05 -7.04
N ALA A 64 -6.03 -5.44 -6.31
CA ALA A 64 -6.31 -4.63 -5.15
C ALA A 64 -6.65 -3.19 -5.55
N GLU A 65 -7.42 -2.53 -4.69
CA GLU A 65 -7.62 -1.10 -4.79
C GLU A 65 -6.62 -0.38 -3.87
N LEU A 66 -5.77 0.45 -4.45
CA LEU A 66 -4.76 1.22 -3.74
C LEU A 66 -5.25 2.64 -3.50
N TYR A 67 -5.01 3.15 -2.29
CA TYR A 67 -5.36 4.51 -1.90
C TYR A 67 -4.23 5.11 -1.06
N TYR A 68 -3.97 6.39 -1.20
CA TYR A 68 -3.08 7.14 -0.32
C TYR A 68 -3.81 8.32 0.31
N TRP A 69 -3.42 8.69 1.52
CA TRP A 69 -3.96 9.84 2.22
C TRP A 69 -3.24 11.10 1.76
N ASP A 70 -3.92 11.95 0.98
CA ASP A 70 -3.38 13.24 0.59
C ASP A 70 -3.75 14.29 1.63
N THR A 71 -2.75 14.93 2.23
CA THR A 71 -2.94 15.93 3.28
C THR A 71 -3.39 17.29 2.75
N ARG A 72 -3.34 17.53 1.43
CA ARG A 72 -3.79 18.80 0.84
C ARG A 72 -5.32 18.86 0.71
N PRO A 73 -6.00 17.90 0.04
CA PRO A 73 -7.45 17.81 0.07
C PRO A 73 -7.96 17.12 1.36
N ASN A 74 -7.08 16.47 2.13
CA ASN A 74 -7.41 15.74 3.35
C ASN A 74 -8.41 14.59 3.10
N GLU A 75 -8.12 13.79 2.07
CA GLU A 75 -8.94 12.66 1.64
C GLU A 75 -8.10 11.47 1.16
N TRP A 76 -8.76 10.30 1.04
CA TRP A 76 -8.17 9.12 0.41
C TRP A 76 -8.25 9.25 -1.11
N VAL A 77 -7.09 9.36 -1.75
CA VAL A 77 -6.99 9.46 -3.21
C VAL A 77 -6.67 8.07 -3.78
N PRO A 78 -7.43 7.60 -4.79
CA PRO A 78 -7.15 6.32 -5.43
C PRO A 78 -5.84 6.38 -6.22
N PHE A 79 -4.99 5.38 -6.04
CA PHE A 79 -3.78 5.16 -6.81
C PHE A 79 -4.01 4.05 -7.83
N LYS A 80 -3.59 4.26 -9.08
CA LYS A 80 -3.69 3.26 -10.14
C LYS A 80 -2.31 2.76 -10.50
N LEU A 81 -2.11 1.44 -10.42
CA LEU A 81 -0.92 0.74 -10.93
C LEU A 81 -0.81 0.87 -12.45
#